data_AF-A0A243SEX5-F1
#
_entry.id   AF-A0A243SEX5-F1
#
_cell.length_a   1.000
_cell.length_b   1.000
_cell.length_c   1.000
_cell.angle_alpha   90.00
_cell.angle_beta   90.00
_cell.angle_gamma   90.00
#
_symmetry.space_group_name_H-M   'P 1'
#
loop_
_entity.id
_entity.type
_entity.pdbx_description
1 polymer ?
#
loop_
_entity_poly.entity_id
_entity_poly.type
_entity_poly.pdbx_seq_one_letter_code
_entity_poly.pdbx_strand_id
1 'polypeptide(L)'
;MSTIIGIWNASGKGKSSSILSLANFLMSTYASHRVVHCNKNPSALTIDFRLILEIKGKIYALESMGDPNSGLERRLDDIMVTFKPDVLVCATRTRGNTVLAVQNIKAKYSSDLIWSSTYQTSHSHTLVNDAKAEHLHDLMRKLSLI
;
A
#
# COMPACT_ATOMS: atom_id res chain seq x y z
N MET A 1 -14.43 -10.10 1.16
CA MET A 1 -13.56 -10.10 -0.04
C MET A 1 -12.55 -9.00 0.17
N SER A 2 -11.26 -9.28 0.05
CA SER A 2 -10.21 -8.27 0.22
C SER A 2 -10.04 -7.44 -1.05
N THR A 3 -9.54 -6.21 -0.91
CA THR A 3 -9.23 -5.30 -2.02
C THR A 3 -7.73 -5.02 -2.06
N ILE A 4 -7.12 -5.17 -3.23
CA ILE A 4 -5.72 -4.81 -3.46
C ILE A 4 -5.69 -3.45 -4.17
N ILE A 5 -4.91 -2.50 -3.66
CA ILE A 5 -4.61 -1.22 -4.31
C ILE A 5 -3.16 -1.24 -4.77
N GLY A 6 -2.95 -1.43 -6.07
CA GLY A 6 -1.64 -1.43 -6.70
C GLY A 6 -1.21 -0.02 -7.11
N ILE A 7 -0.17 0.52 -6.45
CA ILE A 7 0.42 1.82 -6.77
C ILE A 7 1.54 1.65 -7.79
N TRP A 8 1.28 1.99 -9.05
CA TRP A 8 2.19 1.76 -10.17
C TRP A 8 2.79 3.05 -10.71
N ASN A 9 4.06 2.98 -11.11
CA ASN A 9 4.79 4.00 -11.90
C ASN A 9 6.21 3.49 -12.21
N ALA A 10 6.94 4.20 -13.07
CA ALA A 10 8.37 4.01 -13.29
C ALA A 10 9.21 4.19 -12.01
N SER A 11 10.48 3.77 -12.05
CA SER A 11 11.42 3.96 -10.93
C SER A 11 11.59 5.44 -10.59
N GLY A 12 11.78 5.77 -9.32
CA GLY A 12 11.98 7.15 -8.86
C GLY A 12 10.77 8.07 -8.99
N LYS A 13 9.55 7.54 -9.21
CA LYS A 13 8.32 8.35 -9.37
C LYS A 13 7.44 8.41 -8.12
N GLY A 14 8.01 8.20 -6.94
CA GLY A 14 7.33 8.45 -5.66
C GLY A 14 6.41 7.34 -5.12
N LYS A 15 6.40 6.12 -5.70
CA LYS A 15 5.49 5.03 -5.26
C LYS A 15 5.60 4.73 -3.76
N SER A 16 6.80 4.38 -3.31
CA SER A 16 7.06 4.01 -1.92
C SER A 16 6.84 5.21 -1.00
N SER A 17 7.14 6.42 -1.46
CA SER A 17 6.89 7.67 -0.72
C SER A 17 5.40 7.99 -0.59
N SER A 18 4.59 7.76 -1.63
CA SER A 18 3.13 7.92 -1.56
C SER A 18 2.51 6.92 -0.58
N ILE A 19 2.98 5.66 -0.58
CA ILE A 19 2.52 4.64 0.39
C ILE A 19 2.96 4.99 1.82
N LEU A 20 4.18 5.52 2.00
CA LEU A 20 4.65 6.04 3.29
C LEU A 20 3.75 7.20 3.78
N SER A 21 3.43 8.12 2.88
CA SER A 21 2.56 9.26 3.19
C SER A 21 1.16 8.78 3.58
N LEU A 22 0.62 7.77 2.89
CA LEU A 22 -0.63 7.12 3.27
C LEU A 22 -0.55 6.44 4.64
N ALA A 23 0.53 5.72 4.95
CA ALA A 23 0.71 5.10 6.27
C ALA A 23 0.68 6.14 7.39
N ASN A 24 1.45 7.23 7.25
CA ASN A 24 1.49 8.31 8.23
C ASN A 24 0.15 9.04 8.33
N PHE A 25 -0.53 9.26 7.20
CA PHE A 25 -1.85 9.87 7.15
C PHE A 25 -2.89 9.01 7.89
N LEU A 26 -2.89 7.70 7.69
CA LEU A 26 -3.80 6.79 8.40
C LEU A 26 -3.53 6.78 9.91
N MET A 27 -2.26 6.67 10.33
CA MET A 27 -1.91 6.66 11.76
C MET A 27 -2.25 7.97 12.47
N SER A 28 -2.12 9.11 11.78
CA SER A 28 -2.49 10.43 12.33
C SER A 28 -4.00 10.69 12.31
N THR A 29 -4.71 10.22 11.29
CA THR A 29 -6.16 10.42 11.14
C THR A 29 -6.96 9.56 12.13
N TYR A 30 -6.51 8.35 12.42
CA TYR A 30 -7.24 7.39 13.24
C TYR A 30 -6.53 7.18 14.58
N ALA A 31 -6.84 7.99 15.59
CA ALA A 31 -6.21 7.91 16.91
C ALA A 31 -6.36 6.52 17.59
N SER A 32 -7.40 5.76 17.26
CA SER A 32 -7.65 4.41 17.76
C SER A 32 -7.03 3.29 16.91
N HIS A 33 -6.10 3.60 16.01
CA HIS A 33 -5.41 2.57 15.23
C HIS A 33 -4.54 1.70 16.13
N ARG A 34 -4.35 0.44 15.73
CA ARG A 34 -3.39 -0.47 16.35
C ARG A 34 -2.38 -0.94 15.32
N VAL A 35 -1.10 -0.81 15.61
CA VAL A 35 -0.05 -1.43 14.80
C VAL A 35 -0.02 -2.92 15.11
N VAL A 36 -0.45 -3.76 14.16
CA VAL A 36 -0.46 -5.23 14.28
C VAL A 36 0.93 -5.78 14.01
N HIS A 37 1.61 -5.23 13.02
CA HIS A 37 2.97 -5.62 12.65
C HIS A 37 3.66 -4.46 11.92
N CYS A 38 4.94 -4.26 12.20
CA CYS A 38 5.80 -3.44 11.37
C CYS A 38 7.19 -4.06 11.33
N ASN A 39 7.80 -4.14 10.14
CA ASN A 39 9.20 -4.58 10.00
C ASN A 39 10.22 -3.44 10.24
N LYS A 40 9.72 -2.24 10.57
CA LYS A 40 10.48 -1.03 10.89
C LYS A 40 9.90 -0.36 12.14
N ASN A 41 10.46 0.79 12.54
CA ASN A 41 9.90 1.60 13.62
C ASN A 41 8.67 2.39 13.11
N PRO A 42 7.45 2.12 13.62
CA PRO A 42 6.24 2.83 13.18
C PRO A 42 6.22 4.31 13.56
N SER A 43 6.91 4.72 14.63
CA SER A 43 7.02 6.14 15.04
C SER A 43 8.06 6.93 14.23
N ALA A 44 8.86 6.24 13.41
CA ALA A 44 9.89 6.84 12.55
C ALA A 44 9.97 6.08 11.22
N LEU A 45 8.81 5.89 10.58
CA LEU A 45 8.67 5.03 9.42
C LEU A 45 9.39 5.62 8.20
N THR A 46 10.10 4.76 7.46
CA THR A 46 10.80 5.11 6.22
C THR A 46 10.35 4.20 5.09
N ILE A 47 10.63 4.56 3.83
CA ILE A 47 10.32 3.73 2.65
C ILE A 47 10.88 2.30 2.76
N ASP A 48 10.41 1.38 1.94
CA ASP A 48 10.73 -0.06 1.99
C ASP A 48 10.33 -0.69 3.33
N PHE A 49 9.08 -0.47 3.71
CA PHE A 49 8.45 -1.03 4.90
C PHE A 49 7.29 -1.95 4.57
N ARG A 50 6.95 -2.76 5.56
CA ARG A 50 5.68 -3.45 5.71
C ARG A 50 5.03 -2.95 7.00
N LEU A 51 3.80 -2.48 6.91
CA LEU A 51 3.00 -2.05 8.05
C LEU A 51 1.64 -2.71 7.94
N ILE A 52 1.20 -3.34 9.03
CA ILE A 52 -0.13 -3.90 9.19
C ILE A 52 -0.82 -3.09 10.28
N LEU A 53 -1.90 -2.40 9.93
CA LEU A 53 -2.72 -1.61 10.84
C LEU A 53 -4.07 -2.28 11.04
N GLU A 54 -4.60 -2.17 12.23
CA GLU A 54 -6.01 -2.39 12.50
C GLU A 54 -6.67 -1.03 12.78
N ILE A 55 -7.72 -0.72 12.03
CA ILE A 55 -8.50 0.51 12.17
C ILE A 55 -9.97 0.10 12.19
N LYS A 56 -10.68 0.38 13.29
CA LYS A 56 -12.11 0.05 13.47
C LYS A 56 -12.44 -1.42 13.16
N GLY A 57 -11.57 -2.35 13.58
CA GLY A 57 -11.75 -3.79 13.39
C GLY A 57 -11.44 -4.31 11.99
N LYS A 58 -10.97 -3.46 11.07
CA LYS A 58 -10.50 -3.84 9.73
C LYS A 58 -8.97 -3.83 9.66
N ILE A 59 -8.40 -4.74 8.88
CA ILE A 59 -6.96 -4.93 8.72
C ILE A 59 -6.47 -4.31 7.39
N TYR A 60 -5.49 -3.43 7.49
CA TYR A 60 -4.86 -2.72 6.38
C TYR A 60 -3.39 -3.11 6.29
N ALA A 61 -2.99 -3.68 5.17
CA ALA A 61 -1.59 -3.98 4.89
C ALA A 61 -1.01 -2.96 3.92
N LEU A 62 0.13 -2.36 4.27
CA LEU A 62 0.88 -1.44 3.42
C LEU A 62 2.28 -2.02 3.18
N GLU A 63 2.58 -2.35 1.92
CA GLU A 63 3.85 -2.92 1.48
C GLU A 63 4.49 -1.98 0.44
N SER A 64 5.45 -1.16 0.89
CA SER A 64 5.98 -0.09 0.03
C SER A 64 7.11 -0.55 -0.91
N MET A 65 7.70 -1.72 -0.66
CA MET A 65 8.79 -2.24 -1.49
C MET A 65 8.21 -2.89 -2.75
N GLY A 66 8.45 -2.27 -3.91
CA GLY A 66 7.85 -2.67 -5.20
C GLY A 66 8.88 -2.90 -6.31
N ASP A 67 10.11 -3.22 -5.95
CA ASP A 67 11.19 -3.43 -6.91
C ASP A 67 11.20 -4.87 -7.45
N PRO A 68 11.60 -5.07 -8.73
CA PRO A 68 11.81 -6.39 -9.30
C PRO A 68 12.78 -7.21 -8.45
N ASN A 69 12.64 -8.54 -8.47
CA ASN A 69 13.48 -9.49 -7.73
C ASN A 69 13.45 -9.35 -6.20
N SER A 70 12.63 -8.45 -5.64
CA SER A 70 12.44 -8.38 -4.18
C SER A 70 11.72 -9.60 -3.62
N GLY A 71 11.06 -10.41 -4.46
CA GLY A 71 10.16 -11.47 -4.02
C GLY A 71 8.76 -10.97 -3.66
N LEU A 72 8.27 -9.94 -4.38
CA LEU A 72 6.99 -9.28 -4.08
C LEU A 72 5.83 -10.28 -3.97
N GLU A 73 5.69 -11.22 -4.90
CA GLU A 73 4.60 -12.20 -4.87
C GLU A 73 4.57 -12.99 -3.56
N ARG A 74 5.69 -13.60 -3.17
CA ARG A 74 5.83 -14.29 -1.88
C ARG A 74 5.51 -13.37 -0.70
N ARG A 75 6.03 -12.14 -0.71
CA ARG A 75 5.78 -11.17 0.37
C ARG A 75 4.30 -10.83 0.51
N LEU A 76 3.60 -10.65 -0.60
CA LEU A 76 2.16 -10.41 -0.62
C LEU A 76 1.39 -11.66 -0.18
N ASP A 77 1.81 -12.85 -0.62
CA ASP A 77 1.23 -14.13 -0.19
C ASP A 77 1.31 -14.30 1.32
N ASP A 78 2.50 -14.08 1.89
CA ASP A 78 2.75 -14.13 3.32
C ASP A 78 1.81 -13.17 4.08
N ILE A 79 1.58 -11.96 3.55
CA ILE A 79 0.64 -10.99 4.13
C ILE A 79 -0.80 -11.53 4.08
N MET A 80 -1.23 -12.03 2.93
CA MET A 80 -2.58 -12.51 2.70
C MET A 80 -2.92 -13.71 3.60
N VAL A 81 -1.99 -14.65 3.78
CA VAL A 81 -2.16 -15.81 4.67
C VAL A 81 -2.15 -15.39 6.14
N THR A 82 -1.15 -14.60 6.54
CA THR A 82 -0.87 -14.33 7.96
C THR A 82 -1.86 -13.34 8.57
N PHE A 83 -2.12 -12.24 7.86
CA PHE A 83 -2.87 -11.11 8.40
C PHE A 83 -4.29 -10.99 7.82
N LYS A 84 -4.57 -11.66 6.68
CA LYS A 84 -5.88 -11.65 6.01
C LYS A 84 -6.47 -10.24 5.89
N PRO A 85 -5.75 -9.29 5.26
CA PRO A 85 -6.16 -7.89 5.23
C PRO A 85 -7.47 -7.69 4.47
N ASP A 86 -8.27 -6.74 4.94
CA ASP A 86 -9.40 -6.21 4.17
C ASP A 86 -8.90 -5.39 2.98
N VAL A 87 -7.82 -4.63 3.19
CA VAL A 87 -7.18 -3.82 2.15
C VAL A 87 -5.67 -4.03 2.14
N LEU A 88 -5.10 -4.34 0.98
CA LEU A 88 -3.67 -4.45 0.75
C LEU A 88 -3.22 -3.36 -0.23
N VAL A 89 -2.41 -2.41 0.22
CA VAL A 89 -1.78 -1.39 -0.62
C VAL A 89 -0.34 -1.80 -0.90
N CYS A 90 0.04 -1.87 -2.18
CA CYS A 90 1.41 -2.26 -2.55
C CYS A 90 1.98 -1.44 -3.72
N ALA A 91 3.30 -1.28 -3.75
CA ALA A 91 3.99 -0.65 -4.87
C ALA A 91 4.30 -1.67 -5.98
N THR A 92 4.12 -1.26 -7.25
CA THR A 92 4.48 -2.07 -8.42
C THR A 92 5.17 -1.25 -9.51
N ARG A 93 5.83 -1.91 -10.47
CA ARG A 93 6.22 -1.29 -11.75
C ARG A 93 5.02 -1.20 -12.70
N THR A 94 5.21 -0.57 -13.86
CA THR A 94 4.21 -0.50 -14.94
C THR A 94 4.04 -1.81 -15.70
N ARG A 95 5.06 -2.68 -15.67
CA ARG A 95 5.10 -3.96 -16.38
C ARG A 95 6.06 -4.93 -15.67
N GLY A 96 6.00 -6.19 -16.08
CA GLY A 96 6.90 -7.26 -15.62
C GLY A 96 6.51 -7.86 -14.28
N ASN A 97 7.47 -8.52 -13.63
CA ASN A 97 7.24 -9.46 -12.52
C ASN A 97 6.44 -8.87 -11.35
N THR A 98 6.58 -7.58 -11.04
CA THR A 98 5.83 -6.97 -9.92
C THR A 98 4.35 -6.76 -10.23
N VAL A 99 4.00 -6.54 -11.51
CA VAL A 99 2.58 -6.44 -11.91
C VAL A 99 1.97 -7.84 -11.93
N LEU A 100 2.70 -8.81 -12.50
CA LEU A 100 2.29 -10.22 -12.51
C LEU A 100 2.10 -10.75 -11.09
N ALA A 101 3.00 -10.41 -10.16
CA ALA A 101 2.88 -10.77 -8.75
C ALA A 101 1.54 -10.33 -8.16
N VAL A 102 1.14 -9.07 -8.37
CA VAL A 102 -0.15 -8.57 -7.86
C VAL A 102 -1.33 -9.24 -8.55
N GLN A 103 -1.26 -9.48 -9.85
CA GLN A 103 -2.31 -10.19 -10.59
C GLN A 103 -2.46 -11.64 -10.11
N ASN A 104 -1.36 -12.33 -9.84
CA ASN A 104 -1.33 -13.69 -9.30
C ASN A 104 -1.97 -13.74 -7.91
N ILE A 105 -1.61 -12.80 -7.03
CA ILE A 105 -2.21 -12.71 -5.68
C ILE A 105 -3.70 -12.40 -5.77
N LYS A 106 -4.10 -11.46 -6.63
CA LYS A 106 -5.51 -11.18 -6.90
C LYS A 106 -6.25 -12.44 -7.33
N ALA A 107 -5.69 -13.23 -8.25
CA ALA A 107 -6.31 -14.46 -8.73
C ALA A 107 -6.39 -15.53 -7.62
N LYS A 108 -5.29 -15.74 -6.89
CA LYS A 108 -5.18 -16.74 -5.82
C LYS A 108 -6.17 -16.50 -4.68
N TYR A 109 -6.38 -15.24 -4.28
CA TYR A 109 -7.27 -14.88 -3.17
C TYR A 109 -8.63 -14.35 -3.60
N SER A 110 -8.93 -14.38 -4.91
CA SER A 110 -10.17 -13.81 -5.47
C SER A 110 -10.44 -12.40 -4.95
N SER A 111 -9.39 -11.57 -4.88
CA SER A 111 -9.48 -10.19 -4.39
C SER A 111 -9.97 -9.26 -5.49
N ASP A 112 -10.53 -8.12 -5.09
CA ASP A 112 -10.67 -7.00 -6.03
C ASP A 112 -9.31 -6.33 -6.25
N LEU A 113 -9.14 -5.63 -7.37
CA LEU A 113 -7.88 -4.96 -7.70
C LEU A 113 -8.13 -3.59 -8.33
N ILE A 114 -7.70 -2.57 -7.59
CA ILE A 114 -7.71 -1.18 -8.01
C ILE A 114 -6.28 -0.78 -8.38
N TRP A 115 -6.09 -0.32 -9.61
CA TRP A 115 -4.82 0.26 -10.04
C TRP A 115 -4.84 1.77 -9.86
N SER A 116 -3.78 2.32 -9.29
CA SER A 116 -3.60 3.77 -9.18
C SER A 116 -2.15 4.15 -9.45
N SER A 117 -1.92 5.26 -10.11
CA SER A 117 -0.58 5.81 -10.29
C SER A 117 -0.26 6.88 -9.24
N THR A 118 1.02 7.20 -9.08
CA THR A 118 1.43 8.41 -8.35
C THR A 118 1.20 9.66 -9.19
N TYR A 119 1.10 10.81 -8.53
CA TYR A 119 1.17 12.10 -9.22
C TYR A 119 2.62 12.38 -9.63
N GLN A 120 2.88 12.38 -10.94
CA GLN A 120 4.21 12.62 -11.48
C GLN A 120 4.45 14.12 -11.69
N THR A 121 5.46 14.64 -11.01
CA THR A 121 5.95 16.02 -11.15
C THR A 121 7.47 16.03 -10.98
N SER A 122 8.13 17.09 -11.45
CA SER A 122 9.55 17.36 -11.26
C SER A 122 9.86 18.17 -9.99
N HIS A 123 8.84 18.61 -9.25
CA HIS A 123 8.98 19.45 -8.06
C HIS A 123 7.97 19.06 -6.97
N SER A 124 8.09 19.64 -5.78
CA SER A 124 7.10 19.51 -4.70
C SER A 124 6.73 18.06 -4.35
N HIS A 125 7.71 17.14 -4.41
CA HIS A 125 7.48 15.70 -4.28
C HIS A 125 6.73 15.32 -3.00
N THR A 126 7.07 15.92 -1.86
CA THR A 126 6.37 15.69 -0.58
C THR A 126 4.89 16.06 -0.69
N LEU A 127 4.60 17.29 -1.12
CA LEU A 127 3.23 17.79 -1.28
C LEU A 127 2.38 16.89 -2.17
N VAL A 128 2.91 16.43 -3.32
CA VAL A 128 2.13 15.57 -4.21
C VAL A 128 1.96 14.14 -3.68
N ASN A 129 2.90 13.65 -2.87
CA ASN A 129 2.76 12.34 -2.21
C ASN A 129 1.70 12.40 -1.10
N ASP A 130 1.65 13.51 -0.36
CA ASP A 130 0.62 13.78 0.65
C ASP A 130 -0.76 13.92 -0.01
N ALA A 131 -0.87 14.73 -1.06
CA ALA A 131 -2.11 14.86 -1.84
C ALA A 131 -2.55 13.51 -2.43
N LYS A 132 -1.61 12.67 -2.85
CA LYS A 132 -1.92 11.32 -3.33
C LYS A 132 -2.44 10.43 -2.20
N ALA A 133 -1.86 10.52 -1.01
CA ALA A 133 -2.31 9.78 0.17
C ALA A 133 -3.75 10.17 0.57
N GLU A 134 -4.05 11.46 0.61
CA GLU A 134 -5.41 11.98 0.87
C GLU A 134 -6.41 11.48 -0.18
N HIS A 135 -6.05 11.52 -1.47
CA HIS A 135 -6.92 11.02 -2.52
C HIS A 135 -7.15 9.50 -2.41
N LEU A 136 -6.12 8.71 -2.09
CA LEU A 136 -6.30 7.27 -1.85
C LEU A 136 -7.21 7.00 -0.65
N HIS A 137 -7.08 7.79 0.41
CA HIS A 137 -7.97 7.70 1.57
C HIS A 137 -9.42 8.06 1.23
N ASP A 138 -9.66 9.14 0.48
CA ASP A 138 -11.00 9.51 0.01
C ASP A 138 -11.62 8.41 -0.87
N LEU A 139 -10.83 7.81 -1.77
CA LEU A 139 -11.25 6.66 -2.56
C LEU A 139 -11.65 5.48 -1.66
N MET A 140 -10.80 5.13 -0.69
CA MET A 140 -11.09 4.05 0.28
C MET A 140 -12.40 4.33 1.04
N ARG A 141 -12.64 5.57 1.47
CA ARG A 141 -13.88 5.95 2.15
C ARG A 141 -15.10 5.83 1.26
N LYS A 142 -15.05 6.36 0.03
CA LYS A 142 -16.16 6.31 -0.94
C LYS A 142 -16.55 4.89 -1.31
N LEU A 143 -15.58 3.97 -1.31
CA LEU A 143 -15.79 2.54 -1.54
C LEU A 143 -16.08 1.75 -0.26
N SER A 144 -16.26 2.42 0.90
CA SER A 144 -16.51 1.78 2.20
C SER A 144 -15.42 0.79 2.64
N LEU A 145 -14.19 1.00 2.18
CA LEU A 145 -13.01 0.21 2.54
C LEU A 145 -12.41 0.64 3.89
N ILE A 146 -12.74 1.84 4.41
CA ILE A 146 -12.26 2.39 5.70
C ILE A 146 -13.29 3.29 6.40
#